data_AF-A0A812JDL0-F1
#
_entry.id   AF-A0A812JDL0-F1
#
_cell.length_a   1.000
_cell.length_b   1.000
_cell.length_c   1.000
_cell.angle_alpha   90.00
_cell.angle_beta   90.00
_cell.angle_gamma   90.00
#
_symmetry.space_group_name_H-M   'P 1'
#
loop_
_entity.id
_entity.type
_entity.pdbx_description
1 polymer ?
#
loop_
_entity_poly.entity_id
_entity_poly.type
_entity_poly.pdbx_seq_one_letter_code
_entity_poly.pdbx_strand_id
1 'polypeptide(L)'
;MYHLYAMCVHHDLRGSTASGHYVAYARDRNDRWYHIDDEMVRQVQWAEVEEQHPYLLFYAAQSPVDLAEPVPSAEEKGGPEARERETEKKTPTLLSFR
;
A
#
# COMPACT_ATOMS: atom_id res chain seq x y z
N MET A 1 0.58 -22.15 0.24
CA MET A 1 1.90 -21.65 -0.18
C MET A 1 1.68 -20.48 -1.14
N TYR A 2 2.45 -19.40 -1.00
CA TYR A 2 2.30 -18.18 -1.79
C TYR A 2 3.56 -17.94 -2.61
N HIS A 3 3.40 -17.49 -3.85
CA HIS A 3 4.49 -17.18 -4.77
C HIS A 3 4.47 -15.71 -5.12
N LEU A 4 5.64 -15.06 -5.09
CA LEU A 4 5.77 -13.68 -5.54
C LEU A 4 5.46 -13.62 -7.04
N TYR A 5 4.58 -12.70 -7.44
CA TYR A 5 4.15 -12.55 -8.82
C TYR A 5 4.58 -11.20 -9.40
N ALA A 6 4.47 -10.15 -8.60
CA ALA A 6 4.92 -8.81 -8.99
C ALA A 6 5.29 -7.99 -7.76
N MET A 7 5.97 -6.88 -7.99
CA MET A 7 6.24 -5.87 -6.97
C MET A 7 6.32 -4.47 -7.60
N CYS A 8 5.97 -3.46 -6.82
CA CYS A 8 6.19 -2.06 -7.17
C CYS A 8 7.30 -1.49 -6.28
N VAL A 9 8.23 -0.78 -6.90
CA VAL A 9 9.37 -0.14 -6.25
C VAL A 9 9.17 1.36 -6.34
N HIS A 10 9.38 2.06 -5.22
CA HIS A 10 9.40 3.51 -5.19
C HIS A 10 10.86 3.98 -5.22
N HIS A 11 11.27 4.62 -6.31
CA HIS A 11 12.56 5.28 -6.41
C HIS A 11 12.43 6.73 -6.00
N ASP A 12 13.06 7.08 -4.89
CA ASP A 12 13.03 8.44 -4.37
C ASP A 12 14.42 8.89 -3.90
N LEU A 13 14.49 10.19 -3.59
CA LEU A 13 15.66 10.78 -2.96
C LEU A 13 15.42 10.87 -1.46
N ARG A 14 16.22 10.13 -0.69
CA ARG A 14 16.29 10.19 0.78
C ARG A 14 14.99 9.81 1.50
N GLY A 15 14.23 8.85 0.98
CA GLY A 15 12.97 8.40 1.58
C GLY A 15 11.84 9.42 1.44
N SER A 16 11.87 10.23 0.38
CA SER A 16 10.84 11.24 0.14
C SER A 16 9.50 10.55 -0.12
N THR A 17 8.45 10.98 0.57
CA THR A 17 7.07 10.53 0.30
C THR A 17 6.29 11.52 -0.58
N ALA A 18 6.85 12.71 -0.84
CA ALA A 18 6.21 13.76 -1.63
C ALA A 18 6.57 13.71 -3.11
N SER A 19 7.65 13.00 -3.46
CA SER A 19 8.16 12.92 -4.83
C SER A 19 8.98 11.65 -5.02
N GLY A 20 8.79 10.98 -6.14
CA GLY A 20 9.57 9.84 -6.56
C GLY A 20 9.03 9.29 -7.88
N HIS A 21 9.53 8.12 -8.26
CA HIS A 21 9.12 7.42 -9.47
C HIS A 21 8.78 5.97 -9.13
N TYR A 22 7.65 5.48 -9.62
CA TYR A 22 7.25 4.10 -9.41
C TYR A 22 7.57 3.26 -10.63
N VAL A 23 8.27 2.16 -10.40
CA VAL A 23 8.49 1.12 -11.41
C VAL A 23 7.94 -0.19 -10.91
N ALA A 24 7.65 -1.10 -11.85
CA ALA A 24 7.15 -2.42 -11.52
C ALA A 24 8.07 -3.53 -12.01
N TYR A 25 8.12 -4.62 -11.26
CA TYR A 25 8.71 -5.86 -11.68
C TYR A 25 7.63 -6.93 -11.66
N ALA A 26 7.39 -7.61 -12.77
CA ALA A 26 6.35 -8.62 -12.89
C ALA A 26 6.87 -9.90 -13.53
N ARG A 27 6.37 -11.04 -13.05
CA ARG A 27 6.68 -12.37 -13.57
C ARG A 27 5.58 -12.82 -14.52
N ASP A 28 5.96 -13.31 -15.70
CA ASP A 28 5.02 -13.94 -16.63
C ASP A 28 4.72 -15.41 -16.26
N ARG A 29 3.87 -16.05 -17.06
CA ARG A 29 3.49 -17.47 -16.88
C ARG A 29 4.63 -18.47 -17.14
N ASN A 30 5.74 -18.02 -17.72
CA ASN A 30 6.92 -18.83 -18.03
C ASN A 30 8.08 -18.53 -17.06
N ASP A 31 7.77 -17.97 -15.89
CA ASP A 31 8.74 -17.58 -14.86
C ASP A 31 9.79 -16.54 -15.30
N ARG A 32 9.50 -15.76 -16.36
CA ARG A 32 10.37 -14.67 -16.79
C ARG A 32 9.97 -13.37 -16.11
N TRP A 33 10.97 -12.64 -15.63
CA TRP A 33 10.78 -11.35 -14.99
C TRP A 33 10.96 -10.20 -15.98
N TYR A 34 10.19 -9.14 -15.76
CA TYR A 34 10.24 -7.93 -16.57
C TYR A 34 10.30 -6.72 -15.66
N HIS A 35 11.19 -5.78 -15.97
CA HIS A 35 11.19 -4.43 -15.44
C HIS A 35 10.33 -3.55 -16.35
N ILE A 36 9.35 -2.90 -15.75
CA ILE A 36 8.33 -2.08 -16.40
C ILE A 36 8.47 -0.68 -15.82
N ASP A 37 8.96 0.23 -16.66
CA ASP A 37 9.23 1.63 -16.35
C ASP A 37 8.48 2.49 -17.37
N ASP A 38 7.29 2.96 -16.99
CA ASP A 38 6.33 3.62 -17.87
C ASP A 38 6.07 2.82 -19.17
N GLU A 39 6.51 3.34 -20.31
CA GLU A 39 6.38 2.72 -21.64
C GLU A 39 7.50 1.70 -21.95
N MET A 40 8.55 1.69 -21.15
CA MET A 40 9.71 0.82 -21.33
C MET A 40 9.52 -0.51 -20.60
N VAL A 41 9.50 -1.60 -21.36
CA VAL A 41 9.42 -2.96 -20.83
C VAL A 41 10.64 -3.75 -21.27
N ARG A 42 11.41 -4.26 -20.31
CA ARG A 42 12.58 -5.12 -20.59
C ARG A 42 12.54 -6.40 -19.76
N GLN A 43 12.96 -7.50 -20.34
CA GLN A 43 13.17 -8.74 -19.60
C GLN A 43 14.40 -8.60 -18.69
N VAL A 44 14.30 -9.12 -17.46
CA VAL A 44 15.36 -9.08 -16.44
C VAL A 44 15.54 -10.45 -15.80
N GLN A 45 16.67 -10.65 -15.13
CA GLN A 45 16.95 -11.86 -14.36
C GLN A 45 16.45 -11.71 -12.93
N TRP A 46 16.15 -12.83 -12.27
CA TRP A 46 15.71 -12.83 -10.87
C TRP A 46 16.70 -12.11 -9.93
N ALA A 47 18.01 -12.24 -10.15
CA ALA A 47 19.03 -11.58 -9.34
C ALA A 47 18.82 -10.05 -9.25
N GLU A 48 18.37 -9.42 -10.35
CA GLU A 48 18.08 -7.98 -10.37
C GLU A 48 16.81 -7.65 -9.59
N VAL A 49 15.80 -8.53 -9.64
CA VAL A 49 14.53 -8.41 -8.92
C VAL A 49 14.77 -8.53 -7.41
N GLU A 50 15.59 -9.49 -6.97
CA GLU A 50 15.86 -9.74 -5.56
C GLU A 50 16.63 -8.59 -4.88
N GLU A 51 17.40 -7.82 -5.63
CA GLU A 51 18.13 -6.64 -5.13
C GLU A 51 17.24 -5.41 -4.93
N GLN A 52 15.99 -5.44 -5.40
CA GLN A 52 15.08 -4.30 -5.27
C GLN A 52 14.53 -4.15 -3.86
N HIS A 53 14.11 -2.92 -3.53
CA HIS A 53 13.48 -2.59 -2.26
C HIS A 53 11.99 -2.30 -2.50
N PRO A 54 11.13 -3.33 -2.52
CA PRO A 54 9.75 -3.18 -2.94
C PRO A 54 8.93 -2.41 -1.91
N TYR A 55 8.10 -1.49 -2.40
CA TYR A 55 7.08 -0.81 -1.61
C TYR A 55 5.81 -1.65 -1.50
N LEU A 56 5.40 -2.28 -2.62
CA LEU A 56 4.24 -3.19 -2.67
C LEU A 56 4.67 -4.54 -3.22
N LEU A 57 4.15 -5.60 -2.63
CA LEU A 57 4.40 -6.99 -3.03
C LEU A 57 3.07 -7.67 -3.38
N PHE A 58 3.03 -8.32 -4.54
CA PHE A 58 1.87 -9.07 -5.01
C PHE A 58 2.20 -10.57 -5.00
N TYR A 59 1.48 -11.32 -4.16
CA TYR A 59 1.63 -12.76 -4.03
C TYR A 59 0.39 -13.48 -4.53
N ALA A 60 0.58 -14.58 -5.25
CA ALA A 60 -0.49 -15.48 -5.65
C ALA A 60 -0.46 -16.76 -4.80
N ALA A 61 -1.62 -17.18 -4.30
CA ALA A 61 -1.76 -18.48 -3.64
C ALA A 61 -1.65 -19.61 -4.67
N GLN A 62 -0.91 -20.67 -4.35
CA GLN A 62 -0.80 -21.85 -5.23
C GLN A 62 -2.08 -22.68 -5.30
N SER A 63 -2.89 -22.62 -4.25
CA SER A 63 -4.17 -23.31 -4.14
C SER A 63 -5.24 -22.32 -3.73
N PRO A 64 -6.52 -22.60 -4.01
CA PRO A 64 -7.62 -21.80 -3.48
C PRO A 64 -7.47 -21.62 -1.97
N VAL A 65 -7.61 -20.37 -1.52
CA VAL A 65 -7.67 -20.07 -0.09
C VAL A 65 -9.12 -20.25 0.32
N ASP A 66 -9.38 -21.21 1.19
CA ASP A 66 -10.70 -21.40 1.77
C ASP A 66 -10.91 -20.30 2.82
N LEU A 67 -11.46 -19.16 2.41
CA LEU A 67 -11.68 -17.98 3.26
C LEU A 67 -12.97 -18.09 4.09
N ALA A 68 -13.40 -19.31 4.41
CA ALA A 68 -14.61 -19.54 5.19
C ALA A 68 -14.40 -19.25 6.68
N GLU A 69 -14.33 -17.96 7.04
CA GLU A 69 -14.68 -17.49 8.38
C GLU A 69 -15.65 -16.31 8.19
N PRO A 70 -16.94 -16.44 8.54
CA PRO A 70 -17.86 -15.32 8.52
C PRO A 70 -17.35 -14.26 9.50
N VAL A 71 -17.09 -13.05 9.01
CA VAL A 71 -16.76 -11.91 9.86
C VAL A 71 -17.90 -11.80 10.87
N PRO A 72 -17.66 -11.95 12.20
CA PRO A 72 -18.71 -11.75 13.17
C PRO A 72 -19.19 -10.31 13.00
N SER A 73 -20.46 -10.16 12.65
CA SER A 73 -21.13 -8.86 12.56
C SER A 73 -20.82 -8.10 13.84
N ALA A 74 -20.09 -6.99 13.73
CA ALA A 74 -19.78 -6.16 14.88
C ALA A 74 -21.09 -5.79 15.58
N GLU A 75 -21.31 -6.35 16.78
CA GLU A 75 -22.39 -5.91 17.65
C GLU A 75 -22.13 -4.45 18.00
N GLU A 76 -22.98 -3.52 17.55
CA GLU A 76 -23.03 -2.16 18.09
C GLU A 76 -23.47 -2.25 19.56
N LYS A 77 -22.50 -2.40 20.47
CA LYS A 77 -22.76 -2.21 21.90
C LYS A 77 -22.75 -0.72 22.20
N GLY A 78 -23.94 -0.23 22.55
CA GLY A 78 -24.24 1.15 22.90
C GLY A 78 -23.20 1.76 23.85
N GLY A 79 -22.75 2.95 23.47
CA GLY A 79 -21.87 3.77 24.31
C GLY A 79 -22.64 4.36 25.51
N PRO A 80 -22.01 4.46 26.69
CA PRO A 80 -22.61 5.10 27.84
C PRO A 80 -22.61 6.64 27.73
N GLU A 81 -23.60 7.21 28.42
CA GLU A 81 -24.00 8.60 28.62
C GLU A 81 -22.92 9.70 28.62
N ALA A 82 -23.34 10.85 28.11
CA ALA A 82 -22.65 12.12 28.08
C ALA A 82 -22.17 12.57 29.47
N ARG A 83 -20.90 12.99 29.54
CA ARG A 83 -20.36 13.76 30.66
C ARG A 83 -20.06 15.17 30.16
N GLU A 84 -20.89 16.12 30.57
CA GLU A 84 -20.68 17.55 30.36
C GLU A 84 -19.29 17.99 30.86
N ARG A 85 -18.60 18.77 30.04
CA ARG A 85 -17.54 19.67 30.47
C ARG A 85 -17.77 21.01 29.79
N GLU A 86 -18.30 21.97 30.55
CA GLU A 86 -18.11 23.38 30.24
C GLU A 86 -16.62 23.71 30.43
N THR A 87 -15.99 24.31 29.42
CA THR A 87 -15.10 25.48 29.60
C THR A 87 -14.89 26.25 28.29
N GLU A 88 -15.37 27.49 28.33
CA GLU A 88 -14.70 28.72 27.84
C GLU A 88 -14.66 29.02 26.33
N LYS A 89 -15.44 30.05 25.96
CA LYS A 89 -15.51 30.67 24.63
C LYS A 89 -14.24 31.45 24.33
N LYS A 90 -13.49 31.08 23.29
CA LYS A 90 -12.54 31.98 22.59
C LYS A 90 -12.95 32.17 21.14
N THR A 91 -13.07 33.43 20.77
CA THR A 91 -13.55 34.00 19.51
C THR A 91 -12.62 33.66 18.33
N PRO A 92 -13.16 33.43 17.11
CA PRO A 92 -12.34 33.24 15.93
C PRO A 92 -11.82 34.59 15.43
N THR A 93 -10.50 34.74 15.34
CA THR A 93 -9.89 35.84 14.58
C THR A 93 -9.71 35.37 13.15
N LEU A 94 -10.42 36.00 12.21
CA LEU A 94 -10.30 35.78 10.78
C LEU A 94 -8.89 36.14 10.32
N LEU A 95 -8.17 35.17 9.74
CA LEU A 95 -6.94 35.41 8.99
C LEU A 95 -7.29 36.25 7.75
N SER A 96 -6.74 37.45 7.66
CA SER A 96 -6.73 38.23 6.42
C SER A 96 -5.65 37.67 5.48
N PHE A 97 -6.04 37.25 4.29
CA PHE A 97 -5.12 37.03 3.19
C PHE A 97 -4.57 38.38 2.69
N ARG A 98 -3.25 38.47 2.58
CA ARG A 98 -2.54 39.35 1.65
C ARG A 98 -1.46 38.54 0.96
#